data_AF-A0A968DV56-F1
#
_entry.id   AF-A0A968DV56-F1
#
_cell.length_a   1.000
_cell.length_b   1.000
_cell.length_c   1.000
_cell.angle_alpha   90.00
_cell.angle_beta   90.00
_cell.angle_gamma   90.00
#
_symmetry.space_group_name_H-M   'P 1'
#
loop_
_entity.id
_entity.type
_entity.pdbx_description
1 polymer ?
#
loop_
_entity_poly.entity_id
_entity_poly.type
_entity_poly.pdbx_seq_one_letter_code
_entity_poly.pdbx_strand_id
1 'polypeptide(L)'
;GDFVTAPESSPLFARCVARQAVEILAALGGGDVCEVGAGSGALAADLLECFAGAECGPRRYRIVERSPSLRERQRAHIAARAVDGAPPVEWCDQVPHAMRGVVLANEVLDAIPAQRFRIHGDSVRELRVGWRDGAFHWVDADCAGSALARHVDAIRGSLAHALEDGYASECAPARQAWVQRLGESLAAGVALVFDYGYGRAEYYHPQRTRGTLRCFHR
;
A
#
# COMPACT_ATOMS: atom_id res chain seq x y z
N GLY A 1 8.83 11.80 6.56
CA GLY A 1 9.66 11.75 5.33
C GLY A 1 9.60 13.10 4.66
N ASP A 2 9.65 13.16 3.32
CA ASP A 2 9.36 14.41 2.58
C ASP A 2 7.88 14.81 2.64
N PHE A 3 7.00 13.89 3.06
CA PHE A 3 5.58 14.11 3.33
C PHE A 3 5.16 13.53 4.70
N VAL A 4 4.05 14.07 5.22
CA VAL A 4 3.39 13.71 6.49
C VAL A 4 2.31 12.69 6.17
N THR A 5 2.30 11.55 6.87
CA THR A 5 1.27 10.51 6.74
C THR A 5 0.26 10.62 7.88
N ALA A 6 -0.89 9.93 7.79
CA ALA A 6 -1.92 9.99 8.85
C ALA A 6 -1.38 9.68 10.28
N PRO A 7 -0.46 8.71 10.47
CA PRO A 7 0.19 8.48 11.77
C PRO A 7 1.05 9.64 12.27
N GLU A 8 1.63 10.45 11.37
CA GLU A 8 2.44 11.62 11.75
C GLU A 8 1.57 12.84 12.12
N SER A 9 0.25 12.75 11.96
CA SER A 9 -0.69 13.87 12.18
C SER A 9 -1.44 13.81 13.51
N SER A 10 -1.77 12.61 14.03
CA SER A 10 -2.50 12.46 15.30
C SER A 10 -2.46 11.02 15.85
N PRO A 11 -2.36 10.83 17.18
CA PRO A 11 -2.43 9.50 17.80
C PRO A 11 -3.82 8.86 17.73
N LEU A 12 -4.86 9.62 17.33
CA LEU A 12 -6.23 9.11 17.24
C LEU A 12 -6.37 8.02 16.16
N PHE A 13 -5.61 8.12 15.07
CA PHE A 13 -5.63 7.11 14.02
C PHE A 13 -5.19 5.75 14.56
N ALA A 14 -4.05 5.71 15.27
CA ALA A 14 -3.54 4.49 15.89
C ALA A 14 -4.52 3.91 16.91
N ARG A 15 -5.17 4.74 17.73
CA ARG A 15 -6.19 4.27 18.69
C ARG A 15 -7.37 3.58 18.01
N CYS A 16 -7.87 4.12 16.91
CA CYS A 16 -8.94 3.50 16.13
C CYS A 16 -8.49 2.16 15.53
N VAL A 17 -7.30 2.12 14.94
CA VAL A 17 -6.72 0.90 14.36
C VAL A 17 -6.48 -0.16 15.44
N ALA A 18 -5.94 0.21 16.60
CA ALA A 18 -5.70 -0.69 17.72
C ALA A 18 -7.01 -1.32 18.22
N ARG A 19 -8.07 -0.50 18.40
CA ARG A 19 -9.39 -1.00 18.79
C ARG A 19 -9.92 -2.05 17.81
N GLN A 20 -9.85 -1.77 16.51
CA GLN A 20 -10.29 -2.72 15.49
C GLN A 20 -9.44 -3.99 15.49
N ALA A 21 -8.13 -3.86 15.64
CA ALA A 21 -7.22 -4.99 15.69
C ALA A 21 -7.52 -5.90 16.90
N VAL A 22 -7.75 -5.32 18.08
CA VAL A 22 -8.13 -6.07 19.30
C VAL A 22 -9.45 -6.81 19.11
N GLU A 23 -10.46 -6.19 18.49
CA GLU A 23 -11.74 -6.86 18.20
C GLU A 23 -11.56 -8.08 17.29
N ILE A 24 -10.79 -7.92 16.21
CA ILE A 24 -10.49 -9.02 15.28
C ILE A 24 -9.71 -10.13 16.00
N LEU A 25 -8.70 -9.78 16.79
CA LEU A 25 -7.91 -10.75 17.55
C LEU A 25 -8.77 -11.48 18.58
N ALA A 26 -9.68 -10.80 19.27
CA ALA A 26 -10.63 -11.44 20.19
C ALA A 26 -11.53 -12.46 19.47
N ALA A 27 -12.09 -12.08 18.32
CA ALA A 27 -12.93 -12.98 17.51
C ALA A 27 -12.16 -14.19 16.98
N LEU A 28 -10.86 -14.03 16.71
CA LEU A 28 -9.98 -15.14 16.34
C LEU A 28 -9.61 -16.00 17.57
N GLY A 29 -9.60 -15.47 18.79
CA GLY A 29 -9.01 -16.12 19.97
C GLY A 29 -7.49 -15.89 20.09
N GLY A 30 -7.03 -14.72 19.64
CA GLY A 30 -5.64 -14.26 19.65
C GLY A 30 -4.96 -14.32 18.28
N GLY A 31 -3.72 -13.83 18.21
CA GLY A 31 -2.97 -13.78 16.96
C GLY A 31 -1.91 -12.69 17.04
N ASP A 32 -1.36 -12.35 15.88
CA ASP A 32 -0.32 -11.33 15.77
C ASP A 32 -0.80 -10.15 14.94
N VAL A 33 -0.16 -8.99 15.13
CA VAL A 33 -0.31 -7.84 14.22
C VAL A 33 0.95 -7.77 13.36
N CYS A 34 0.80 -7.57 12.06
CA CYS A 34 1.90 -7.42 11.12
C CYS A 34 1.72 -6.15 10.28
N GLU A 35 2.57 -5.15 10.49
CA GLU A 35 2.60 -3.90 9.73
C GLU A 35 3.58 -4.02 8.55
N VAL A 36 3.09 -3.78 7.34
CA VAL A 36 3.90 -3.73 6.12
C VAL A 36 4.27 -2.29 5.85
N GLY A 37 5.57 -2.01 5.71
CA GLY A 37 6.06 -0.66 5.37
C GLY A 37 5.79 0.37 6.47
N ALA A 38 6.27 0.14 7.69
CA ALA A 38 6.01 0.99 8.87
C ALA A 38 6.63 2.41 8.81
N GLY A 39 7.24 2.81 7.69
CA GLY A 39 7.83 4.14 7.49
C GLY A 39 8.84 4.49 8.59
N SER A 40 8.56 5.58 9.32
CA SER A 40 9.38 6.05 10.45
C SER A 40 9.23 5.21 11.73
N GLY A 41 8.24 4.32 11.80
CA GLY A 41 7.85 3.58 13.01
C GLY A 41 6.86 4.32 13.92
N ALA A 42 6.36 5.49 13.50
CA ALA A 42 5.43 6.29 14.29
C ALA A 42 4.12 5.56 14.60
N LEU A 43 3.49 4.94 13.59
CA LEU A 43 2.28 4.15 13.77
C LEU A 43 2.53 2.95 14.69
N ALA A 44 3.62 2.22 14.46
CA ALA A 44 4.02 1.10 15.29
C ALA A 44 4.15 1.50 16.77
N ALA A 45 4.84 2.61 17.07
CA ALA A 45 5.00 3.09 18.44
C ALA A 45 3.65 3.42 19.10
N ASP A 46 2.78 4.17 18.41
CA ASP A 46 1.45 4.50 18.94
C ASP A 46 0.58 3.24 19.15
N LEU A 47 0.65 2.26 18.25
CA LEU A 47 -0.09 1.00 18.36
C LEU A 47 0.42 0.15 19.53
N LEU A 48 1.74 0.07 19.72
CA LEU A 48 2.35 -0.64 20.86
C LEU A 48 1.91 -0.04 22.19
N GLU A 49 1.82 1.29 22.29
CA GLU A 49 1.26 1.97 23.45
C GLU A 49 -0.22 1.62 23.67
N CYS A 50 -1.02 1.53 22.60
CA CYS A 50 -2.43 1.14 22.69
C CYS A 50 -2.62 -0.34 23.08
N PHE A 51 -1.69 -1.22 22.70
CA PHE A 51 -1.76 -2.64 23.02
C PHE A 51 -1.25 -2.98 24.42
N ALA A 52 -0.47 -2.09 25.05
CA ALA A 52 -0.02 -2.26 26.42
C ALA A 52 -1.24 -2.33 27.37
N GLY A 53 -1.46 -3.52 27.95
CA GLY A 53 -2.59 -3.78 28.86
C GLY A 53 -3.92 -4.11 28.18
N ALA A 54 -3.96 -4.29 26.85
CA ALA A 54 -5.15 -4.79 26.17
C ALA A 54 -5.33 -6.30 26.43
N GLU A 55 -6.48 -6.70 26.98
CA GLU A 55 -6.78 -8.12 27.30
C GLU A 55 -6.68 -9.03 26.06
N CYS A 56 -7.07 -8.53 24.89
CA CYS A 56 -7.01 -9.25 23.61
C CYS A 56 -6.00 -8.63 22.62
N GLY A 57 -4.89 -8.07 23.14
CA GLY A 57 -3.79 -7.57 22.32
C GLY A 57 -3.06 -8.66 21.52
N PRO A 58 -2.24 -8.28 20.53
CA PRO A 58 -1.47 -9.25 19.75
C PRO A 58 -0.38 -9.92 20.58
N ARG A 59 -0.04 -11.17 20.25
CA ARG A 59 1.07 -11.88 20.90
C ARG A 59 2.43 -11.35 20.45
N ARG A 60 2.54 -10.91 19.20
CA ARG A 60 3.69 -10.21 18.63
C ARG A 60 3.25 -9.08 17.70
N TYR A 61 4.06 -8.03 17.65
CA TYR A 61 3.96 -7.00 16.64
C TYR A 61 5.08 -7.20 15.61
N ARG A 62 4.74 -7.47 14.36
CA ARG A 62 5.72 -7.71 13.29
C ARG A 62 5.79 -6.53 12.34
N ILE A 63 6.98 -6.16 11.91
CA ILE A 63 7.20 -5.11 10.91
C ILE A 63 7.87 -5.74 9.68
N VAL A 64 7.21 -5.66 8.54
CA VAL A 64 7.78 -6.04 7.24
C VAL A 64 8.44 -4.80 6.63
N GLU A 65 9.76 -4.77 6.67
CA GLU A 65 10.59 -3.68 6.14
C GLU A 65 11.81 -4.28 5.46
N ARG A 66 12.14 -3.86 4.24
CA ARG A 66 13.31 -4.38 3.50
C ARG A 66 14.54 -3.49 3.62
N SER A 67 14.34 -2.21 3.93
CA SER A 67 15.42 -1.23 4.05
C SER A 67 16.12 -1.36 5.41
N PRO A 68 17.41 -1.71 5.46
CA PRO A 68 18.15 -1.80 6.72
C PRO A 68 18.17 -0.48 7.50
N SER A 69 18.29 0.65 6.80
CA SER A 69 18.31 1.97 7.43
C SER A 69 16.95 2.35 8.04
N LEU A 70 15.84 1.95 7.40
CA LEU A 70 14.51 2.14 8.00
C LEU A 70 14.30 1.23 9.21
N ARG A 71 14.78 -0.03 9.18
CA ARG A 71 14.71 -0.91 10.36
C ARG A 71 15.42 -0.31 11.56
N GLU A 72 16.62 0.24 11.37
CA GLU A 72 17.38 0.89 12.45
C GLU A 72 16.62 2.11 13.01
N ARG A 73 16.11 2.97 12.12
CA ARG A 73 15.31 4.13 12.52
C ARG A 73 14.04 3.74 13.28
N GLN A 74 13.31 2.73 12.80
CA GLN A 74 12.11 2.21 13.46
C GLN A 74 12.45 1.64 14.84
N ARG A 75 13.53 0.86 14.96
CA ARG A 75 14.01 0.32 16.25
C ARG A 75 14.30 1.43 17.25
N ALA A 76 15.06 2.44 16.84
CA ALA A 76 15.37 3.58 17.71
C ALA A 76 14.10 4.34 18.12
N HIS A 77 13.18 4.58 17.18
CA HIS A 77 11.93 5.29 17.45
C HIS A 77 11.02 4.53 18.41
N ILE A 78 10.83 3.23 18.19
CA ILE A 78 10.00 2.36 19.05
C ILE A 78 10.63 2.21 20.43
N ALA A 79 11.96 2.02 20.52
CA ALA A 79 12.66 1.89 21.79
C ALA A 79 12.56 3.17 22.64
N ALA A 80 12.61 4.35 22.02
CA ALA A 80 12.44 5.63 22.71
C ALA A 80 11.03 5.84 23.30
N ARG A 81 10.05 5.03 22.87
CA ARG A 81 8.65 5.07 23.31
C ARG A 81 8.19 3.74 23.90
N ALA A 82 9.12 2.92 24.38
CA ALA A 82 8.79 1.63 24.96
C ALA A 82 7.90 1.81 26.20
N VAL A 83 6.87 0.98 26.30
CA VAL A 83 5.97 0.93 27.46
C VAL A 83 5.87 -0.50 27.98
N ASP A 84 5.74 -0.63 29.30
CA ASP A 84 5.59 -1.94 29.94
C ASP A 84 4.28 -2.61 29.50
N GLY A 85 4.35 -3.92 29.23
CA GLY A 85 3.20 -4.69 28.76
C GLY A 85 2.91 -4.59 27.27
N ALA A 86 3.69 -3.82 26.49
CA ALA A 86 3.63 -3.88 25.04
C ALA A 86 4.09 -5.26 24.51
N PRO A 87 3.51 -5.75 23.39
CA PRO A 87 3.93 -7.00 22.80
C PRO A 87 5.34 -6.90 22.22
N PRO A 88 6.09 -8.02 22.15
CA PRO A 88 7.42 -8.03 21.55
C PRO A 88 7.35 -7.69 20.05
N VAL A 89 8.34 -6.92 19.60
CA VAL A 89 8.46 -6.45 18.21
C VAL A 89 9.48 -7.29 17.43
N GLU A 90 9.10 -7.75 16.24
CA GLU A 90 9.94 -8.57 15.36
C GLU A 90 9.97 -7.97 13.93
N TRP A 91 11.14 -7.85 13.32
CA TRP A 91 11.27 -7.37 11.94
C TRP A 91 11.41 -8.55 10.99
N CYS A 92 10.66 -8.52 9.90
CA CYS A 92 10.57 -9.60 8.92
C CYS A 92 10.82 -9.08 7.49
N ASP A 93 11.22 -9.97 6.58
CA ASP A 93 11.40 -9.65 5.16
C ASP A 93 10.08 -9.71 4.37
N GLN A 94 9.10 -10.46 4.90
CA GLN A 94 7.78 -10.67 4.33
C GLN A 94 6.77 -11.01 5.45
N VAL A 95 5.48 -10.92 5.11
CA VAL A 95 4.41 -11.40 6.00
C VAL A 95 4.61 -12.90 6.24
N PRO A 96 4.60 -13.39 7.49
CA PRO A 96 4.76 -14.81 7.78
C PRO A 96 3.74 -15.67 7.04
N HIS A 97 4.17 -16.85 6.59
CA HIS A 97 3.26 -17.84 6.00
C HIS A 97 2.25 -18.34 7.04
N ALA A 98 1.01 -18.59 6.62
CA ALA A 98 -0.07 -19.06 7.46
C ALA A 98 -0.28 -18.20 8.73
N MET A 99 -0.08 -16.89 8.59
CA MET A 99 -0.25 -15.94 9.68
C MET A 99 -1.70 -15.95 10.17
N ARG A 100 -1.86 -15.85 11.49
CA ARG A 100 -3.14 -15.68 12.14
C ARG A 100 -3.19 -14.33 12.86
N GLY A 101 -4.09 -13.46 12.45
CA GLY A 101 -4.24 -12.13 13.06
C GLY A 101 -4.50 -11.01 12.05
N VAL A 102 -3.86 -9.86 12.25
CA VAL A 102 -4.17 -8.64 11.49
C VAL A 102 -2.95 -8.16 10.71
N VAL A 103 -3.09 -7.97 9.41
CA VAL A 103 -2.10 -7.25 8.59
C VAL A 103 -2.50 -5.79 8.51
N LEU A 104 -1.56 -4.87 8.72
CA LEU A 104 -1.73 -3.44 8.54
C LEU A 104 -0.86 -2.98 7.38
N ALA A 105 -1.40 -2.15 6.49
CA ALA A 105 -0.62 -1.48 5.45
C ALA A 105 -1.16 -0.06 5.27
N ASN A 106 -0.39 0.93 5.72
CA ASN A 106 -0.75 2.33 5.61
C ASN A 106 0.14 3.01 4.56
N GLU A 107 -0.46 3.53 3.49
CA GLU A 107 0.23 4.25 2.40
C GLU A 107 1.35 3.39 1.76
N VAL A 108 1.03 2.13 1.49
CA VAL A 108 1.95 1.15 0.86
C VAL A 108 1.61 0.94 -0.61
N LEU A 109 0.32 0.97 -0.98
CA LEU A 109 -0.10 0.65 -2.34
C LEU A 109 0.21 1.79 -3.31
N ASP A 110 0.13 3.05 -2.88
CA ASP A 110 0.47 4.19 -3.73
C ASP A 110 1.91 4.12 -4.25
N ALA A 111 2.84 3.60 -3.44
CA ALA A 111 4.26 3.46 -3.75
C ALA A 111 4.60 2.24 -4.61
N ILE A 112 3.64 1.33 -4.84
CA ILE A 112 3.84 0.19 -5.74
C ILE A 112 3.94 0.71 -7.20
N PRO A 113 4.98 0.30 -7.96
CA PRO A 113 5.18 0.75 -9.33
C PRO A 113 3.93 0.57 -10.21
N ALA A 114 3.61 1.62 -10.96
CA ALA A 114 2.54 1.63 -11.95
C ALA A 114 3.10 1.75 -13.37
N GLN A 115 2.37 1.19 -14.33
CA GLN A 115 2.61 1.37 -15.76
C GLN A 115 1.64 2.43 -16.28
N ARG A 116 2.13 3.32 -17.14
CA ARG A 116 1.31 4.34 -17.77
C ARG A 116 0.88 3.91 -19.17
N PHE A 117 -0.33 4.28 -19.55
CA PHE A 117 -0.85 4.07 -20.90
C PHE A 117 -1.49 5.34 -21.46
N ARG A 118 -1.63 5.38 -22.78
CA ARG A 118 -2.41 6.37 -23.52
C ARG A 118 -3.30 5.67 -24.55
N ILE A 119 -4.52 6.15 -24.71
CA ILE A 119 -5.43 5.72 -25.78
C ILE A 119 -5.07 6.48 -27.06
N HIS A 120 -4.94 5.75 -28.17
CA HIS A 120 -4.76 6.30 -29.51
C HIS A 120 -5.73 5.61 -30.48
N GLY A 121 -6.84 6.27 -30.80
CA GLY A 121 -7.99 5.65 -31.46
C GLY A 121 -8.44 4.40 -30.72
N ASP A 122 -8.46 3.26 -31.41
CA ASP A 122 -8.79 1.96 -30.81
C ASP A 122 -7.62 1.28 -30.10
N SER A 123 -6.40 1.79 -30.27
CA SER A 123 -5.17 1.19 -29.77
C SER A 123 -4.73 1.75 -28.42
N VAL A 124 -4.00 0.92 -27.67
CA VAL A 124 -3.33 1.31 -26.42
C VAL A 124 -1.84 1.49 -26.69
N ARG A 125 -1.27 2.58 -26.19
CA ARG A 125 0.17 2.84 -26.21
C ARG A 125 0.70 2.81 -24.78
N GLU A 126 1.89 2.25 -24.58
CA GLU A 126 2.59 2.35 -23.30
C GLU A 126 3.34 3.68 -23.22
N LEU A 127 3.19 4.40 -22.12
CA LEU A 127 3.99 5.59 -21.85
C LEU A 127 5.25 5.17 -21.11
N ARG A 128 6.38 5.18 -21.83
CA ARG A 128 7.71 4.86 -21.32
C ARG A 128 8.53 6.12 -21.07
N VAL A 129 9.60 5.98 -20.29
CA VAL A 129 10.58 7.05 -20.08
C VAL A 129 11.70 6.90 -21.10
N GLY A 130 11.88 7.90 -21.96
CA GLY A 130 13.00 8.02 -22.88
C GLY A 130 14.03 9.04 -22.40
N TRP A 131 15.23 8.98 -22.97
CA TRP A 131 16.32 9.93 -22.72
C TRP A 131 16.71 10.61 -24.04
N ARG A 132 16.65 11.94 -24.09
CA ARG A 132 17.07 12.73 -25.25
C ARG A 132 17.52 14.11 -24.79
N ASP A 133 18.55 14.65 -25.42
CA ASP A 133 19.04 16.02 -25.19
C ASP A 133 19.34 16.34 -23.70
N GLY A 134 19.84 15.35 -22.95
CA GLY A 134 20.17 15.51 -21.53
C GLY A 134 18.97 15.50 -20.56
N ALA A 135 17.77 15.14 -21.03
CA ALA A 135 16.56 15.11 -20.21
C ALA A 135 15.71 13.85 -20.41
N PHE A 136 14.97 13.48 -19.36
CA PHE A 136 13.93 12.46 -19.42
C PHE A 136 12.65 13.03 -20.05
N HIS A 137 12.00 12.25 -20.91
CA HIS A 137 10.71 12.59 -21.51
C HIS A 137 9.82 11.36 -21.69
N TRP A 138 8.51 11.58 -21.87
CA TRP A 138 7.57 10.50 -22.19
C TRP A 138 7.68 10.06 -23.65
N VAL A 139 7.62 8.76 -23.88
CA VAL A 139 7.62 8.14 -25.21
C VAL A 139 6.42 7.20 -25.33
N ASP A 140 5.57 7.42 -26.34
CA ASP A 140 4.45 6.52 -26.67
C ASP A 140 4.97 5.30 -27.45
N ALA A 141 5.17 4.20 -26.74
CA ALA A 141 5.62 2.94 -27.30
C ALA A 141 4.45 2.04 -27.73
N ASP A 142 4.67 1.28 -28.81
CA ASP A 142 3.74 0.22 -29.17
C ASP A 142 3.75 -0.86 -28.09
N CYS A 143 2.56 -1.32 -27.71
CA CYS A 143 2.40 -2.37 -26.72
C CYS A 143 1.32 -3.37 -27.16
N ALA A 144 0.99 -3.44 -28.44
CA ALA A 144 0.09 -4.45 -28.99
C ALA A 144 0.52 -5.87 -28.56
N GLY A 145 -0.45 -6.67 -28.08
CA GLY A 145 -0.19 -8.02 -27.58
C GLY A 145 0.55 -8.11 -26.24
N SER A 146 0.89 -6.99 -25.60
CA SER A 146 1.51 -6.98 -24.26
C SER A 146 0.51 -7.30 -23.14
N ALA A 147 1.02 -7.60 -21.94
CA ALA A 147 0.18 -7.73 -20.75
C ALA A 147 -0.51 -6.41 -20.37
N LEU A 148 0.14 -5.27 -20.62
CA LEU A 148 -0.43 -3.95 -20.39
C LEU A 148 -1.65 -3.71 -21.29
N ALA A 149 -1.52 -3.95 -22.60
CA ALA A 149 -2.62 -3.76 -23.55
C ALA A 149 -3.84 -4.61 -23.16
N ARG A 150 -3.64 -5.90 -22.88
CA ARG A 150 -4.73 -6.78 -22.40
C ARG A 150 -5.39 -6.28 -21.13
N HIS A 151 -4.61 -5.77 -20.17
CA HIS A 151 -5.14 -5.24 -18.92
C HIS A 151 -5.96 -3.96 -19.14
N VAL A 152 -5.50 -3.07 -20.02
CA VAL A 152 -6.22 -1.84 -20.39
C VAL A 152 -7.49 -2.16 -21.18
N ASP A 153 -7.47 -3.15 -22.07
CA ASP A 153 -8.68 -3.58 -22.77
C ASP A 153 -9.71 -4.19 -21.82
N ALA A 154 -9.28 -4.96 -20.82
CA ALA A 154 -10.18 -5.43 -19.75
C ALA A 154 -10.75 -4.28 -18.92
N ILE A 155 -9.97 -3.22 -18.65
CA ILE A 155 -10.47 -2.00 -18.03
C ILE A 155 -11.56 -1.37 -18.92
N ARG A 156 -11.26 -1.10 -20.19
CA ARG A 156 -12.20 -0.49 -21.16
C ARG A 156 -13.52 -1.27 -21.24
N GLY A 157 -13.45 -2.60 -21.33
CA GLY A 157 -14.63 -3.46 -21.39
C GLY A 157 -15.47 -3.50 -20.10
N SER A 158 -14.92 -3.05 -18.97
CA SER A 158 -15.64 -2.98 -17.68
C SER A 158 -16.27 -1.62 -17.38
N LEU A 159 -15.97 -0.59 -18.17
CA LEU A 159 -16.47 0.77 -17.97
C LEU A 159 -17.79 0.97 -18.73
N ALA A 160 -18.67 1.80 -18.16
CA ALA A 160 -19.92 2.21 -18.82
C ALA A 160 -19.70 3.27 -19.92
N HIS A 161 -18.47 3.80 -20.03
CA HIS A 161 -18.09 4.86 -20.96
C HIS A 161 -16.79 4.51 -21.67
N ALA A 162 -16.60 5.08 -22.86
CA ALA A 162 -15.34 4.96 -23.60
C ALA A 162 -14.26 5.86 -22.98
N LEU A 163 -13.01 5.41 -23.07
CA LEU A 163 -11.85 6.27 -22.86
C LEU A 163 -11.51 6.90 -24.21
N GLU A 164 -11.62 8.22 -24.30
CA GLU A 164 -11.43 8.96 -25.56
C GLU A 164 -9.96 9.01 -26.01
N ASP A 165 -9.74 9.37 -27.28
CA ASP A 165 -8.40 9.56 -27.83
C ASP A 165 -7.58 10.55 -26.99
N GLY A 166 -6.32 10.22 -26.75
CA GLY A 166 -5.43 11.01 -25.91
C GLY A 166 -5.59 10.79 -24.40
N TYR A 167 -6.63 10.08 -23.93
CA TYR A 167 -6.80 9.73 -22.51
C TYR A 167 -5.57 8.97 -22.00
N ALA A 168 -4.97 9.45 -20.90
CA ALA A 168 -3.80 8.83 -20.29
C ALA A 168 -4.04 8.56 -18.81
N SER A 169 -3.63 7.38 -18.36
CA SER A 169 -3.76 6.96 -16.96
C SER A 169 -2.72 5.88 -16.62
N GLU A 170 -2.86 5.32 -15.43
CA GLU A 170 -1.97 4.32 -14.85
C GLU A 170 -2.75 3.02 -14.64
N CYS A 171 -2.06 1.89 -14.73
CA CYS A 171 -2.50 0.66 -14.12
C CYS A 171 -1.34 0.07 -13.31
N ALA A 172 -1.66 -0.65 -12.23
CA ALA A 172 -0.66 -1.22 -11.35
C ALA A 172 -0.95 -2.71 -11.10
N PRO A 173 -0.68 -3.60 -12.07
CA PRO A 173 -0.90 -5.05 -11.90
C PRO A 173 -0.18 -5.63 -10.68
N ALA A 174 0.97 -5.05 -10.32
CA ALA A 174 1.72 -5.41 -9.12
C ALA A 174 0.92 -5.24 -7.82
N ARG A 175 -0.06 -4.30 -7.77
CA ARG A 175 -0.96 -4.15 -6.60
C ARG A 175 -1.89 -5.35 -6.45
N GLN A 176 -2.41 -5.89 -7.55
CA GLN A 176 -3.26 -7.09 -7.52
C GLN A 176 -2.47 -8.30 -6.99
N ALA A 177 -1.26 -8.51 -7.52
CA ALA A 177 -0.37 -9.58 -7.05
C ALA A 177 0.07 -9.39 -5.58
N TRP A 178 0.18 -8.16 -5.11
CA TRP A 178 0.49 -7.87 -3.70
C TRP A 178 -0.69 -8.23 -2.79
N VAL A 179 -1.93 -7.84 -3.14
CA VAL A 179 -3.13 -8.20 -2.39
C VAL A 179 -3.34 -9.72 -2.37
N GLN A 180 -3.13 -10.39 -3.50
CA GLN A 180 -3.22 -11.85 -3.58
C GLN A 180 -2.23 -12.52 -2.62
N ARG A 181 -0.96 -12.11 -2.62
CA ARG A 181 0.06 -12.65 -1.71
C ARG A 181 -0.27 -12.40 -0.24
N LEU A 182 -0.85 -11.24 0.09
CA LEU A 182 -1.34 -11.00 1.46
C LEU A 182 -2.42 -12.00 1.85
N GLY A 183 -3.37 -12.28 0.95
CA GLY A 183 -4.40 -13.28 1.17
C GLY A 183 -3.83 -14.68 1.37
N GLU A 184 -2.85 -15.07 0.54
CA GLU A 184 -2.15 -16.36 0.64
C GLU A 184 -1.34 -16.50 1.94
N SER A 185 -0.80 -15.41 2.48
CA SER A 185 -0.09 -15.41 3.75
C SER A 185 -1.00 -15.60 4.97
N LEU A 186 -2.30 -15.29 4.88
CA LEU A 186 -3.24 -15.35 6.00
C LEU A 186 -3.92 -16.72 6.12
N ALA A 187 -3.64 -17.46 7.20
CA ALA A 187 -4.40 -18.66 7.53
C ALA A 187 -5.79 -18.32 8.11
N ALA A 188 -5.87 -17.29 8.96
CA ALA A 188 -7.14 -16.69 9.38
C ALA A 188 -6.88 -15.28 9.91
N GLY A 189 -7.61 -14.29 9.41
CA GLY A 189 -7.32 -12.91 9.77
C GLY A 189 -7.98 -11.89 8.88
N VAL A 190 -7.55 -10.64 9.05
CA VAL A 190 -8.00 -9.50 8.26
C VAL A 190 -6.78 -8.67 7.86
N ALA A 191 -6.76 -8.17 6.63
CA ALA A 191 -5.82 -7.14 6.20
C ALA A 191 -6.54 -5.78 6.17
N LEU A 192 -6.06 -4.82 6.95
CA LEU A 192 -6.51 -3.43 6.94
C LEU A 192 -5.53 -2.61 6.11
N VAL A 193 -5.99 -2.14 4.96
CA VAL A 193 -5.18 -1.38 3.99
C VAL A 193 -5.74 0.03 3.89
N PHE A 194 -4.91 1.02 4.20
CA PHE A 194 -5.27 2.44 4.19
C PHE A 194 -4.46 3.12 3.10
N ASP A 195 -5.13 3.67 2.10
CA ASP A 195 -4.48 4.32 0.98
C ASP A 195 -5.45 5.30 0.28
N TYR A 196 -4.90 6.24 -0.47
CA TYR A 196 -5.69 7.17 -1.26
C TYR A 196 -6.10 6.48 -2.57
N GLY A 197 -7.39 6.44 -2.85
CA GLY A 197 -7.87 5.74 -4.03
C GLY A 197 -9.31 6.05 -4.37
N TYR A 198 -9.77 5.37 -5.42
CA TYR A 198 -11.09 5.52 -5.99
C TYR A 198 -11.65 4.16 -6.39
N GLY A 199 -12.97 4.04 -6.44
CA GLY A 199 -13.60 2.95 -7.20
C GLY A 199 -13.21 3.03 -8.68
N ARG A 200 -13.24 1.91 -9.40
CA ARG A 200 -12.77 1.83 -10.79
C ARG A 200 -13.40 2.89 -11.71
N ALA A 201 -14.71 3.12 -11.61
CA ALA A 201 -15.42 4.09 -12.44
C ALA A 201 -14.94 5.54 -12.20
N GLU A 202 -14.60 5.88 -10.96
CA GLU A 202 -14.08 7.20 -10.58
C GLU A 202 -12.57 7.33 -10.85
N TYR A 203 -11.82 6.23 -10.73
CA TYR A 203 -10.41 6.16 -11.10
C TYR A 203 -10.22 6.42 -12.60
N TYR A 204 -11.08 5.83 -13.45
CA TYR A 204 -11.07 6.01 -14.90
C TYR A 204 -12.18 6.94 -15.41
N HIS A 205 -12.59 7.92 -14.59
CA HIS A 205 -13.62 8.88 -14.97
C HIS A 205 -13.21 9.67 -16.23
N PRO A 206 -14.12 10.00 -17.17
CA PRO A 206 -13.77 10.67 -18.44
C PRO A 206 -12.98 11.97 -18.27
N GLN A 207 -13.23 12.71 -17.18
CA GLN A 207 -12.53 13.96 -16.89
C GLN A 207 -11.11 13.78 -16.33
N ARG A 208 -10.70 12.56 -15.96
CA ARG A 208 -9.37 12.26 -15.40
C ARG A 208 -8.37 11.86 -16.48
N THR A 209 -8.24 12.71 -17.50
CA THR A 209 -7.48 12.42 -18.74
C THR A 209 -5.96 12.32 -18.57
N ARG A 210 -5.41 12.63 -17.38
CA ARG A 210 -3.97 12.61 -17.08
C ARG A 210 -3.57 11.61 -15.99
N GLY A 211 -4.52 10.85 -15.47
CA GLY A 211 -4.29 9.88 -14.41
C GLY A 211 -4.12 10.50 -13.01
N THR A 212 -3.44 9.77 -12.13
CA THR A 212 -3.22 10.15 -10.72
C THR A 212 -1.75 10.24 -10.33
N LEU A 213 -0.80 9.95 -11.23
CA LEU A 213 0.62 10.00 -10.88
C LEU A 213 1.04 11.40 -10.44
N ARG A 214 1.67 11.48 -9.26
CA ARG A 214 2.20 12.71 -8.66
C ARG A 214 3.60 12.45 -8.11
N CYS A 215 4.41 13.51 -8.10
CA CYS A 215 5.71 13.52 -7.46
C CYS A 215 5.73 14.60 -6.39
N PHE A 216 6.33 14.33 -5.25
CA PHE A 216 6.50 15.28 -4.14
C PHE A 216 7.99 15.45 -3.89
N HIS A 217 8.45 16.70 -3.82
CA HIS A 217 9.84 17.07 -3.55
C HIS A 217 9.85 18.37 -2.75
N ARG A 218 10.78 18.50 -1.81
CA ARG A 218 10.97 19.71 -0.99
C ARG A 218 12.12 20.53 -1.54
#